data_AF-A0A7C1M721-F1
#
_entry.id   AF-A0A7C1M721-F1
#
_cell.length_a   1.000
_cell.length_b   1.000
_cell.length_c   1.000
_cell.angle_alpha   90.00
_cell.angle_beta   90.00
_cell.angle_gamma   90.00
#
_symmetry.space_group_name_H-M   'P 1'
#
loop_
_entity.id
_entity.type
_entity.pdbx_description
1 polymer ?
#
loop_
_entity_poly.entity_id
_entity_poly.type
_entity_poly.pdbx_seq_one_letter_code
_entity_poly.pdbx_strand_id
1 'polypeptide(L)' 'LSNKNSHGRVSEIAGISIWEMFDELKKRNITLNYKISEVELEIDKILKKYNKI' A
#
# COMPACT_ATOMS: atom_id res chain seq x y z
N LEU A 1 -15.82 -9.29 2.96
CA LEU A 1 -14.40 -9.45 3.35
C LEU A 1 -13.82 -8.06 3.56
N SER A 2 -13.43 -7.75 4.80
CA SER A 2 -12.40 -6.78 5.19
C SER A 2 -12.36 -5.43 4.46
N ASN A 3 -12.85 -4.39 5.12
CA ASN A 3 -12.61 -2.98 4.82
C ASN A 3 -11.13 -2.62 5.07
N LYS A 4 -10.22 -3.31 4.38
CA LYS A 4 -8.76 -3.10 4.45
C LYS A 4 -8.46 -1.85 3.64
N ASN A 5 -8.38 -0.72 4.33
CA ASN A 5 -7.85 0.50 3.75
C ASN A 5 -6.42 0.22 3.27
N SER A 6 -6.12 0.54 2.02
CA SER A 6 -4.75 0.47 1.51
C SER A 6 -3.86 1.42 2.30
N HIS A 7 -2.57 1.12 2.43
CA HIS A 7 -1.63 2.04 3.09
C HIS A 7 -1.60 3.42 2.45
N GLY A 8 -1.84 3.52 1.14
CA GLY A 8 -2.02 4.79 0.43
C GLY A 8 -3.25 5.56 0.91
N ARG A 9 -4.38 4.88 1.10
CA ARG A 9 -5.57 5.54 1.64
C ARG A 9 -5.37 5.98 3.08
N VAL A 10 -4.66 5.20 3.88
CA VAL A 10 -4.33 5.57 5.27
C VAL A 10 -3.35 6.74 5.30
N SER A 11 -2.36 6.78 4.40
CA SER A 11 -1.42 7.91 4.30
C SER A 11 -2.12 9.20 3.88
N GLU A 12 -3.06 9.13 2.91
CA GLU A 12 -3.92 10.25 2.52
C GLU A 12 -4.74 10.78 3.71
N ILE A 13 -5.37 9.90 4.49
CA ILE A 13 -6.16 10.27 5.68
C ILE A 13 -5.27 10.92 6.75
N ALA A 14 -4.07 10.39 6.94
CA ALA A 14 -3.11 10.92 7.91
C ALA A 14 -2.40 12.20 7.45
N GLY A 15 -2.61 12.62 6.20
CA GLY A 15 -1.96 13.82 5.64
C GLY A 15 -0.44 13.67 5.46
N ILE A 16 0.06 12.43 5.35
CA ILE A 16 1.49 12.13 5.17
C ILE A 16 1.71 11.38 3.86
N SER A 17 2.96 11.37 3.38
CA SER A 17 3.32 10.54 2.23
C SER A 17 3.28 9.05 2.58
N ILE A 18 3.10 8.21 1.54
CA ILE A 18 3.17 6.76 1.69
C ILE A 18 4.52 6.28 2.26
N TRP A 19 5.61 7.00 1.93
CA TRP A 19 6.95 6.70 2.42
C TRP A 19 7.08 6.98 3.92
N GLU A 20 6.57 8.12 4.39
CA GLU A 20 6.51 8.45 5.82
C GLU A 20 5.65 7.44 6.59
N MET A 21 4.54 6.99 6.00
CA MET A 21 3.71 5.93 6.59
C MET A 21 4.50 4.63 6.75
N PHE A 22 5.28 4.22 5.75
CA PHE A 22 6.12 3.02 5.85
C PHE A 22 7.26 3.17 6.85
N ASP A 23 7.87 4.35 6.94
CA ASP A 23 8.88 4.64 7.95
C ASP A 23 8.31 4.55 9.37
N GLU A 24 7.09 5.07 9.61
CA GLU A 24 6.41 4.96 10.90
C GLU A 24 6.05 3.50 11.26
N LEU A 25 5.57 2.71 10.28
CA LEU A 25 5.30 1.29 10.50
C LEU A 25 6.58 0.51 10.82
N LYS A 26 7.69 0.84 10.13
CA LYS A 26 9.01 0.26 10.39
C LYS A 26 9.56 0.64 11.77
N LYS A 27 9.47 1.91 12.19
CA LYS A 27 9.86 2.37 13.54
C LYS A 27 9.12 1.62 14.64
N ARG A 28 7.84 1.30 14.41
CA ARG A 28 6.96 0.57 15.34
C ARG A 28 7.07 -0.95 15.22
N ASN A 29 7.97 -1.44 14.37
CA ASN A 29 8.18 -2.87 14.07
C ASN A 29 6.90 -3.60 13.62
N ILE A 30 5.99 -2.88 12.97
CA ILE A 30 4.74 -3.42 12.44
C ILE A 30 5.06 -4.01 11.06
N THR A 31 5.07 -5.34 10.97
CA THR A 31 5.35 -6.03 9.72
C THR A 31 4.19 -5.85 8.74
N LEU A 32 4.51 -5.35 7.55
CA LEU A 32 3.60 -5.32 6.41
C LEU A 32 3.41 -6.77 5.93
N ASN A 33 2.36 -7.43 6.40
CA ASN A 33 2.11 -8.83 6.05
C ASN A 33 1.47 -8.91 4.65
N TYR A 34 2.29 -8.76 3.62
CA TYR A 34 1.91 -8.97 2.23
C TYR A 34 2.80 -10.03 1.61
N LYS A 35 2.20 -10.97 0.87
CA LYS A 35 2.99 -11.81 -0.03
C LYS A 35 3.39 -10.97 -1.24
N ILE A 36 4.64 -11.10 -1.68
CA ILE A 36 5.15 -10.40 -2.88
C ILE A 36 4.23 -10.64 -4.09
N SER A 37 3.73 -11.88 -4.24
CA SER A 37 2.79 -12.25 -5.30
C SER A 37 1.48 -11.45 -5.30
N GLU A 38 0.98 -11.06 -4.12
CA GLU A 38 -0.22 -10.23 -4.00
C GLU A 38 0.08 -8.78 -4.39
N VAL A 39 1.28 -8.29 -4.07
CA VAL A 39 1.75 -6.95 -4.46
C VAL A 39 1.91 -6.86 -5.98
N GLU A 40 2.50 -7.85 -6.61
CA GLU A 40 2.67 -7.91 -8.08
C GLU A 40 1.32 -7.91 -8.82
N LEU A 41 0.35 -8.69 -8.34
CA LEU A 41 -1.01 -8.72 -8.89
C LEU A 41 -1.72 -7.35 -8.79
N GLU A 42 -1.58 -6.67 -7.65
CA GLU A 42 -2.17 -5.35 -7.48
C GLU A 42 -1.47 -4.29 -8.33
N ILE A 43 -0.14 -4.36 -8.49
CA ILE A 43 0.61 -3.50 -9.42
C ILE A 43 0.11 -3.70 -10.86
N ASP A 44 -0.04 -4.94 -11.32
CA ASP A 44 -0.54 -5.26 -12.66
C ASP A 44 -1.95 -4.69 -12.90
N LYS A 45 -2.86 -4.82 -11.92
CA LYS A 45 -4.20 -4.21 -11.98
C LYS A 45 -4.15 -2.69 -12.10
N ILE A 46 -3.27 -2.03 -11.33
CA ILE A 46 -3.12 -0.57 -11.38
C ILE A 46 -2.55 -0.15 -12.74
N LEU A 47 -1.51 -0.82 -13.25
CA LEU A 47 -0.92 -0.51 -14.54
C LEU A 47 -1.93 -0.65 -15.69
N LYS A 48 -2.74 -1.72 -15.69
CA LYS A 48 -3.85 -1.91 -16.63
C LYS A 48 -4.92 -0.83 -16.53
N LYS A 49 -5.28 -0.41 -15.30
CA LYS A 49 -6.29 0.64 -15.08
C LYS A 49 -5.87 2.00 -15.64
N TYR A 50 -4.58 2.31 -15.62
CA TYR A 50 -4.03 3.60 -16.05
C TYR A 50 -3.40 3.56 -17.46
N ASN A 51 -3.69 2.53 -18.28
CA ASN A 51 -3.22 2.38 -19.66
C ASN A 51 -1.71 2.63 -19.85
N LYS A 52 -0.88 2.14 -18.90
CA LYS A 52 0.58 2.14 -19.10
C LYS A 52 1.08 0.93 -19.90
N ILE A 53 0.18 0.00 -20.24
CA ILE A 53 0.32 -1.09 -21.22
C ILE A 53 -1.06 -1.37 -21.80
#